data_AF-A0AAD8JD42-F1
#
_entry.id   AF-A0AAD8JD42-F1
#
_cell.length_a   1.000
_cell.length_b   1.000
_cell.length_c   1.000
_cell.angle_alpha   90.00
_cell.angle_beta   90.00
_cell.angle_gamma   90.00
#
_symmetry.space_group_name_H-M   'P 1'
#
loop_
_entity.id
_entity.type
_entity.pdbx_description
1 polymer ?
#
loop_
_entity_poly.entity_id
_entity_poly.type
_entity_poly.pdbx_seq_one_letter_code
_entity_poly.pdbx_strand_id
1 'polypeptide(L)'
;MEKVPAVLEWRLTPSCHSFEGAPEISTSGSFCGRNTNCTGRELCSCLPGYQGNPYLQDGCQDIDECARPYSNRCEQNFIDTPGSYNCSCRYGYETFGNQCFTRSSTVKKAPIVLAIGTL
;
A
#
# COMPACT_ATOMS: atom_id res chain seq x y z
N MET A 1 -4.73 -22.40 24.32
CA MET A 1 -3.26 -22.29 24.26
C MET A 1 -2.92 -21.89 22.84
N GLU A 2 -2.64 -20.61 22.62
CA GLU A 2 -2.28 -20.11 21.30
C GLU A 2 -0.86 -20.61 20.97
N LYS A 3 -0.73 -21.44 19.93
CA LYS A 3 0.56 -21.97 19.50
C LYS A 3 1.24 -20.87 18.70
N VAL A 4 2.19 -20.17 19.31
CA VAL A 4 3.07 -19.26 18.59
C VAL A 4 4.22 -20.06 17.97
N PRO A 5 4.59 -19.81 16.70
CA PRO A 5 5.71 -20.49 16.09
C PRO A 5 7.02 -20.08 16.78
N ALA A 6 7.80 -21.06 17.23
CA ALA A 6 9.14 -20.82 17.72
C ALA A 6 10.08 -20.58 16.53
N VAL A 7 10.84 -19.49 16.56
CA VAL A 7 11.87 -19.19 15.55
C VAL A 7 13.23 -19.57 16.14
N LEU A 8 13.90 -20.53 15.50
CA LEU A 8 15.25 -20.98 15.87
C LEU A 8 16.28 -20.23 15.03
N GLU A 9 17.19 -19.49 15.67
CA GLU A 9 18.30 -18.84 14.95
C GLU A 9 19.51 -19.77 14.87
N TRP A 10 19.81 -20.24 13.66
CA TRP A 10 21.07 -20.90 13.33
C TRP A 10 21.78 -20.08 12.24
N ARG A 11 23.09 -19.86 12.41
CA ARG A 11 23.87 -18.95 11.57
C ARG A 11 24.82 -19.75 10.65
N LEU A 12 24.37 -20.05 9.43
CA LEU A 12 25.28 -20.30 8.29
C LEU A 12 25.06 -19.12 7.35
N THR A 13 25.99 -18.18 7.27
CA THR A 13 25.85 -16.89 6.56
C THR A 13 25.22 -17.02 5.16
N PRO A 14 23.93 -16.67 4.95
CA PRO A 14 23.34 -16.60 3.63
C PRO A 14 22.98 -15.14 3.33
N SER A 15 23.74 -14.50 2.45
CA SER A 15 23.40 -13.16 1.98
C SER A 15 22.08 -13.20 1.19
N CYS A 16 21.19 -12.22 1.41
CA CYS A 16 19.90 -12.12 0.70
C CYS A 16 19.96 -12.05 -0.83
N HIS A 17 21.15 -11.80 -1.39
CA HIS A 17 21.45 -12.07 -2.79
C HIS A 17 21.99 -13.49 -2.93
N SER A 18 21.18 -14.40 -3.50
CA SER A 18 21.77 -15.57 -4.14
C SER A 18 22.39 -15.13 -5.47
N PHE A 19 23.60 -15.64 -5.72
CA PHE A 19 24.46 -15.34 -6.86
C PHE A 19 23.75 -15.55 -8.20
N GLU A 20 24.03 -14.66 -9.15
CA GLU A 20 23.67 -14.84 -10.56
C GLU A 20 24.32 -16.15 -11.06
N GLY A 21 23.51 -17.15 -11.44
CA GLY A 21 23.99 -18.35 -12.14
C GLY A 21 23.60 -19.73 -11.60
N ALA A 22 22.56 -19.89 -10.78
CA ALA A 22 22.08 -21.23 -10.41
C ALA A 22 21.06 -21.78 -11.45
N PRO A 23 21.24 -23.01 -11.97
CA PRO A 23 20.27 -23.64 -12.86
C PRO A 23 19.04 -24.08 -12.06
N GLU A 24 17.90 -24.11 -12.74
CA GLU A 24 16.57 -24.34 -12.19
C GLU A 24 16.46 -25.63 -11.35
N ILE A 25 16.70 -25.53 -10.04
CA ILE A 25 16.04 -26.33 -9.02
C ILE A 25 15.91 -25.49 -7.75
N SER A 26 14.67 -25.36 -7.31
CA SER A 26 14.19 -24.45 -6.27
C SER A 26 14.70 -24.83 -4.87
N THR A 27 15.97 -24.55 -4.59
CA THR A 27 16.54 -24.64 -3.23
C THR A 27 17.72 -23.67 -3.05
N SER A 28 17.62 -22.49 -3.66
CA SER A 28 18.50 -21.34 -3.41
C SER A 28 17.62 -20.08 -3.36
N GLY A 29 16.60 -20.11 -2.51
CA GLY A 29 15.72 -18.98 -2.26
C GLY A 29 16.37 -18.03 -1.28
N SER A 30 16.30 -16.73 -1.53
CA SER A 30 16.40 -15.73 -0.47
C SER A 30 15.59 -16.24 0.73
N PHE A 31 16.19 -16.32 1.92
CA PHE A 31 15.54 -16.86 3.12
C PHE A 31 14.29 -16.05 3.50
N CYS A 32 14.17 -14.83 2.99
CA CYS A 32 13.00 -13.99 3.17
C CYS A 32 11.79 -14.48 2.36
N GLY A 33 10.61 -14.38 2.96
CA GLY A 33 9.34 -14.64 2.31
C GLY A 33 8.93 -13.60 1.28
N ARG A 34 7.71 -13.71 0.77
CA ARG A 34 7.11 -12.69 -0.10
C ARG A 34 6.86 -11.40 0.68
N ASN A 35 6.83 -10.28 -0.05
CA ASN A 35 6.58 -8.94 0.48
C ASN A 35 7.54 -8.55 1.60
N THR A 36 8.82 -8.89 1.43
CA THR A 36 9.90 -8.52 2.37
C THR A 36 10.98 -7.71 1.70
N ASN A 37 11.66 -6.87 2.48
CA ASN A 37 12.95 -6.31 2.17
C ASN A 37 14.04 -7.04 2.96
N CYS A 38 15.26 -7.06 2.44
CA CYS A 38 16.42 -7.51 3.19
C CYS A 38 17.38 -6.36 3.45
N THR A 39 17.70 -6.15 4.72
CA THR A 39 18.63 -5.12 5.17
C THR A 39 19.87 -5.75 5.78
N GLY A 40 21.06 -5.20 5.49
CA GLY A 40 22.28 -5.59 6.20
C GLY A 40 22.74 -7.03 5.94
N ARG A 41 22.46 -7.57 4.75
CA ARG A 41 22.83 -8.92 4.25
C ARG A 41 22.08 -10.10 4.86
N GLU A 42 21.49 -9.99 6.06
CA GLU A 42 20.95 -11.17 6.77
C GLU A 42 19.57 -10.95 7.41
N LEU A 43 19.06 -9.71 7.49
CA LEU A 43 17.81 -9.42 8.20
C LEU A 43 16.66 -9.17 7.23
N CYS A 44 15.64 -10.03 7.29
CA CYS A 44 14.40 -9.86 6.55
C CYS A 44 13.41 -8.99 7.36
N SER A 45 12.75 -8.05 6.69
CA SER A 45 11.66 -7.25 7.24
C SER A 45 10.50 -7.21 6.24
N CYS A 46 9.26 -7.14 6.71
CA CYS A 46 8.13 -6.92 5.79
C CYS A 46 8.27 -5.56 5.09
N LEU A 47 7.79 -5.48 3.85
CA LEU A 47 7.66 -4.23 3.12
C LEU A 47 6.71 -3.27 3.87
N PRO A 48 6.83 -1.94 3.66
CA PRO A 48 5.84 -0.99 4.16
C PRO A 48 4.42 -1.40 3.74
N GLY A 49 3.46 -1.34 4.67
CA GLY A 49 2.09 -1.79 4.44
C GLY A 49 1.86 -3.29 4.71
N TYR A 50 2.89 -4.05 5.10
CA TYR A 50 2.76 -5.48 5.42
C TYR A 50 3.17 -5.78 6.87
N GLN A 51 2.58 -6.82 7.46
CA GLN A 51 2.87 -7.30 8.81
C GLN A 51 2.94 -8.83 8.89
N GLY A 52 3.66 -9.34 9.88
CA GLY A 52 3.77 -10.77 10.16
C GLY A 52 5.21 -11.27 10.20
N ASN A 53 5.43 -12.53 9.81
CA ASN A 53 6.75 -13.15 9.89
C ASN A 53 7.46 -13.12 8.52
N PRO A 54 8.55 -12.33 8.36
CA PRO A 54 9.24 -12.16 7.08
C PRO A 54 10.08 -13.38 6.65
N TYR A 55 10.18 -14.43 7.47
CA TYR A 55 10.92 -15.64 7.15
C TYR A 55 10.02 -16.79 6.67
N LEU A 56 8.70 -16.60 6.67
CA LEU A 56 7.75 -17.54 6.08
C LEU A 56 7.38 -17.07 4.68
N GLN A 57 7.24 -18.01 3.72
CA GLN A 57 6.97 -17.70 2.31
C GLN A 57 5.78 -16.74 2.10
N ASP A 58 4.71 -16.89 2.88
CA ASP A 58 3.52 -16.02 2.86
C ASP A 58 3.27 -15.38 4.25
N GLY A 59 4.34 -15.15 5.02
CA GLY A 59 4.23 -14.65 6.38
C GLY A 59 4.03 -13.15 6.52
N CYS A 60 4.44 -12.34 5.52
CA CYS A 60 4.10 -10.92 5.46
C CYS A 60 2.77 -10.75 4.73
N GLN A 61 1.72 -10.51 5.50
CA GLN A 61 0.38 -10.26 5.03
C GLN A 61 0.12 -8.75 4.95
N ASP A 62 -0.71 -8.36 4.00
CA ASP A 62 -1.12 -6.98 3.82
C ASP A 62 -1.80 -6.45 5.10
N ILE A 63 -1.51 -5.21 5.45
CA ILE A 63 -2.16 -4.56 6.59
C ILE A 63 -3.48 -4.00 6.08
N ASP A 64 -4.58 -4.62 6.47
CA ASP A 64 -5.90 -4.02 6.26
C ASP A 64 -6.03 -2.75 7.11
N GLU A 65 -5.80 -1.59 6.50
CA GLU A 65 -5.92 -0.30 7.15
C GLU A 65 -7.39 0.14 7.31
N CYS A 66 -8.33 -0.49 6.58
CA CYS A 66 -9.78 -0.24 6.70
C CYS A 66 -10.35 -0.85 7.99
N ALA A 67 -9.86 -2.02 8.39
CA ALA A 67 -10.34 -2.72 9.58
C ALA A 67 -9.88 -2.07 10.90
N ARG A 68 -8.99 -1.08 10.85
CA ARG A 68 -8.44 -0.42 12.05
C ARG A 68 -9.33 0.76 12.47
N PRO A 69 -9.85 0.79 13.72
CA PRO A 69 -10.81 1.81 14.17
C PRO A 69 -10.26 3.26 14.26
N TYR A 70 -8.96 3.46 14.02
CA TYR A 70 -8.30 4.78 14.09
C TYR A 70 -7.73 5.24 12.75
N SER A 71 -8.08 4.61 11.62
CA SER A 71 -7.67 5.08 10.30
C SER A 71 -8.53 6.28 9.87
N ASN A 72 -8.37 7.41 10.56
CA ASN A 72 -8.86 8.75 10.17
C ASN A 72 -8.15 9.28 8.91
N ARG A 73 -7.77 8.38 7.98
CA ARG A 73 -6.92 8.67 6.84
C ARG A 73 -7.71 8.95 5.57
N CYS A 74 -9.00 8.66 5.51
CA CYS A 74 -9.89 9.05 4.40
C CYS A 74 -11.14 9.75 4.94
N GLU A 75 -11.64 10.76 4.24
CA GLU A 75 -12.86 11.49 4.64
C GLU A 75 -14.15 10.70 4.39
N GLN A 76 -14.20 9.93 3.30
CA GLN A 76 -15.42 9.25 2.86
C GLN A 76 -15.24 7.74 2.75
N ASN A 77 -14.77 7.25 1.60
CA ASN A 77 -14.64 5.82 1.37
C ASN A 77 -13.17 5.41 1.46
N PHE A 78 -12.93 4.34 2.19
CA PHE A 78 -11.62 3.71 2.32
C PHE A 78 -11.58 2.45 1.46
N ILE A 79 -10.51 2.27 0.69
CA ILE A 79 -10.30 1.12 -0.18
C ILE A 79 -8.94 0.54 0.15
N ASP A 80 -8.93 -0.69 0.69
CA ASP A 80 -7.72 -1.46 0.96
C ASP A 80 -7.03 -1.84 -0.36
N THR A 81 -5.70 -1.74 -0.41
CA THR A 81 -4.92 -2.11 -1.60
C THR A 81 -3.60 -2.77 -1.18
N PRO A 82 -3.05 -3.71 -1.96
CA PRO A 82 -1.80 -4.36 -1.55
C PRO A 82 -0.66 -3.38 -1.23
N GLY A 83 -0.24 -3.34 0.03
CA GLY A 83 0.80 -2.49 0.61
C GLY A 83 0.39 -1.06 0.93
N SER A 84 -0.89 -0.69 0.77
CA SER A 84 -1.38 0.66 1.00
C SER A 84 -2.90 0.78 1.06
N TYR A 85 -3.40 2.00 0.98
CA TYR A 85 -4.82 2.26 0.85
C TYR A 85 -5.08 3.40 -0.12
N ASN A 86 -6.29 3.43 -0.65
CA ASN A 86 -6.79 4.53 -1.45
C ASN A 86 -8.06 5.11 -0.84
N CYS A 87 -8.22 6.43 -1.01
CA CYS A 87 -9.44 7.13 -0.64
C CYS A 87 -10.27 7.40 -1.90
N SER A 88 -11.58 7.15 -1.83
CA SER A 88 -12.50 7.59 -2.88
C SER A 88 -13.62 8.44 -2.31
N CYS A 89 -14.15 9.33 -3.16
CA CYS A 89 -15.27 10.17 -2.81
C CYS A 89 -16.57 9.64 -3.43
N ARG A 90 -17.68 9.93 -2.76
CA ARG A 90 -19.03 9.68 -3.27
C ARG A 90 -19.29 10.51 -4.53
N TYR A 91 -20.26 10.06 -5.33
CA TYR A 91 -20.64 10.77 -6.54
C TYR A 91 -20.94 12.26 -6.27
N GLY A 92 -20.40 13.15 -7.12
CA GLY A 92 -20.53 14.60 -6.99
C GLY A 92 -19.39 15.29 -6.22
N TYR A 93 -18.43 14.53 -5.70
CA TYR A 93 -17.24 15.02 -5.01
C TYR A 93 -15.98 14.73 -5.81
N GLU A 94 -14.99 15.61 -5.71
CA GLU A 94 -13.65 15.46 -6.28
C GLU A 94 -12.64 15.16 -5.16
N THR A 95 -11.73 14.22 -5.41
CA THR A 95 -10.67 13.79 -4.48
C THR A 95 -9.47 14.74 -4.58
N PHE A 96 -9.01 15.29 -3.47
CA PHE A 96 -7.71 15.95 -3.39
C PHE A 96 -6.94 15.42 -2.18
N GLY A 97 -5.95 14.56 -2.45
CA GLY A 97 -5.33 13.73 -1.42
C GLY A 97 -6.38 12.84 -0.75
N ASN A 98 -6.51 13.00 0.57
CA ASN A 98 -7.41 12.20 1.40
C ASN A 98 -8.76 12.89 1.69
N GLN A 99 -9.00 14.04 1.07
CA GLN A 99 -10.17 14.88 1.28
C GLN A 99 -11.09 14.89 0.06
N CYS A 100 -12.37 15.09 0.32
CA CYS A 100 -13.45 15.08 -0.65
C CYS A 100 -14.13 16.44 -0.72
N PHE A 101 -13.99 17.12 -1.86
CA PHE A 101 -14.59 18.43 -2.07
C PHE A 101 -15.81 18.30 -2.97
N THR A 102 -16.92 18.96 -2.61
CA THR A 102 -18.04 19.08 -3.56
C THR A 102 -17.54 19.81 -4.80
N ARG A 103 -18.04 19.47 -5.98
CA ARG A 103 -17.91 20.30 -7.18
C ARG A 103 -18.58 21.66 -6.94
N SER A 104 -17.85 22.59 -6.33
CA SER A 104 -18.35 23.93 -6.08
C SER A 104 -18.50 24.61 -7.43
N SER A 105 -19.72 24.59 -7.94
CA SER A 105 -20.09 25.21 -9.20
C SER A 105 -20.16 26.73 -9.01
N THR A 106 -19.07 27.36 -8.56
CA THR A 106 -18.91 28.82 -8.56
C THR A 106 -18.31 29.32 -9.88
N VAL A 107 -18.59 28.63 -10.99
CA VAL A 107 -18.52 29.29 -12.30
C VAL A 107 -19.66 30.31 -12.31
N LYS A 108 -19.36 31.55 -11.92
CA LYS A 108 -20.27 32.69 -12.12
C LYS A 108 -20.50 32.82 -13.62
N LYS A 109 -21.56 32.21 -14.13
CA LYS A 109 -22.00 32.40 -15.51
C LYS A 109 -22.52 33.83 -15.61
N ALA A 110 -21.71 34.72 -16.16
CA ALA A 110 -22.15 36.06 -16.50
C ALA A 110 -22.88 36.02 -17.85
N PRO A 111 -24.09 36.59 -17.98
CA PRO A 111 -24.75 36.71 -19.27
C PRO A 111 -23.95 37.66 -20.17
N ILE A 112 -23.69 37.24 -21.41
CA ILE A 112 -23.13 38.11 -22.45
C ILE A 112 -24.32 38.85 -23.10
N VAL A 113 -24.47 40.15 -22.82
CA VAL A 113 -25.49 41.00 -23.46
C VAL A 113 -24.85 41.72 -24.65
N LEU A 114 -25.22 41.33 -25.87
CA LEU A 114 -24.83 42.01 -27.10
C LEU A 114 -25.96 42.97 -27.51
N ALA A 115 -25.75 44.27 -27.31
CA ALA A 115 -26.63 45.30 -27.83
C ALA A 115 -26.15 45.69 -29.24
N ILE A 116 -26.94 45.33 -30.24
CA ILE A 116 -26.78 45.84 -31.61
C ILE A 116 -27.65 47.09 -31.74
N GLY A 117 -26.99 48.25 -31.78
CA GLY A 117 -27.66 49.52 -32.06
C GLY A 117 -27.94 49.64 -33.55
N THR A 118 -29.22 49.78 -33.92
CA THR A 118 -29.61 50.23 -35.25
C THR A 118 -29.57 51.76 -35.29
N LEU A 119 -28.90 52.30 -36.31
CA LEU A 119 -28.78 53.74 -36.62
C LEU A 119 -30.14 54.43 -36.79
#